data_AF-A0A6J1AED4-F1
#
_entry.id   AF-A0A6J1AED4-F1
#
_cell.length_a   1.000
_cell.length_b   1.000
_cell.length_c   1.000
_cell.angle_alpha   90.00
_cell.angle_beta   90.00
_cell.angle_gamma   90.00
#
_symmetry.space_group_name_H-M   'P 1'
#
loop_
_entity.id
_entity.type
_entity.pdbx_description
1 polymer ?
#
loop_
_entity_poly.entity_id
_entity_poly.type
_entity_poly.pdbx_seq_one_letter_code
_entity_poly.pdbx_strand_id
1 'polypeptide(L)'
;MKKQMAMAGSLLVNGLRALFLVLCCLMVATLIYTISINGLPFRMELLTPWMVATLVDFYINIVPFAVWISYKESSWISATLWVILLICFGSIITSGYLVIQFLKLSPQESLQDPIYHVLLHDTNKDDTQPKGKHSPVVIARTLFIVLGCLMLGTLIYTLLTDGSPFRKELLTPWMTATLIDFYINVVALSVWVAYKESNWISAFFWIILLICFGSITTCAYIVKELLQLTSQDPLYLVLVTHDNRKQV
;
A
#
# COMPACT_ATOMS: atom_id res chain seq x y z
N MET A 1 25.86 23.46 1.10
CA MET A 1 25.43 22.18 0.50
C MET A 1 25.20 21.06 1.52
N LYS A 2 26.24 20.47 2.15
CA LYS A 2 26.07 19.28 3.03
C LYS A 2 25.08 19.48 4.20
N LYS A 3 25.09 20.65 4.85
CA LYS A 3 24.16 21.01 5.95
C LYS A 3 22.72 21.26 5.48
N GLN A 4 22.53 21.75 4.25
CA GLN A 4 21.20 21.99 3.66
C GLN A 4 20.57 20.68 3.18
N MET A 5 21.35 19.78 2.55
CA MET A 5 20.91 18.42 2.24
C MET A 5 20.56 17.63 3.51
N ALA A 6 21.38 17.77 4.56
CA ALA A 6 21.10 17.14 5.85
C ALA A 6 19.77 17.62 6.47
N MET A 7 19.51 18.92 6.40
CA MET A 7 18.28 19.51 6.90
C MET A 7 17.05 19.04 6.10
N ALA A 8 17.14 18.98 4.77
CA ALA A 8 16.05 18.55 3.90
C ALA A 8 15.66 17.07 4.10
N GLY A 9 16.65 16.16 4.21
CA GLY A 9 16.39 14.75 4.49
C GLY A 9 15.71 14.52 5.85
N SER A 10 16.21 15.20 6.89
CA SER A 10 15.60 15.13 8.22
C SER A 10 14.17 15.70 8.27
N LEU A 11 13.89 16.76 7.50
CA LEU A 11 12.56 17.35 7.41
C LEU A 11 11.57 16.40 6.73
N LEU A 12 11.99 15.76 5.62
CA LEU A 12 11.16 14.78 4.91
C LEU A 12 10.79 13.60 5.81
N VAL A 13 11.77 13.00 6.49
CA VAL A 13 11.54 11.86 7.38
C VAL A 13 10.63 12.23 8.54
N ASN A 14 10.85 13.39 9.17
CA ASN A 14 9.99 13.86 10.25
C ASN A 14 8.57 14.16 9.75
N GLY A 15 8.43 14.72 8.54
CA GLY A 15 7.15 14.94 7.88
C GLY A 15 6.39 13.64 7.62
N LEU A 16 7.06 12.62 7.08
CA LEU A 16 6.46 11.30 6.82
C LEU A 16 6.07 10.59 8.13
N ARG A 17 6.93 10.64 9.16
CA ARG A 17 6.61 10.10 10.50
C ARG A 17 5.36 10.78 11.07
N ALA A 18 5.30 12.11 11.02
CA ALA A 18 4.15 12.86 11.50
C ALA A 18 2.88 12.55 10.71
N LEU A 19 2.98 12.48 9.37
CA LEU A 19 1.87 12.12 8.49
C LEU A 19 1.28 10.76 8.86
N PHE A 20 2.09 9.70 8.87
CA PHE A 20 1.59 8.36 9.17
C PHE A 20 1.12 8.20 10.62
N LEU A 21 1.74 8.91 11.58
CA LEU A 21 1.25 8.93 12.96
C LEU A 21 -0.15 9.58 13.06
N VAL A 22 -0.35 10.71 12.38
CA VAL A 22 -1.66 11.37 12.34
C VAL A 22 -2.71 10.49 11.68
N LEU A 23 -2.37 9.81 10.58
CA LEU A 23 -3.28 8.89 9.89
C LEU A 23 -3.63 7.67 10.75
N CYS A 24 -2.66 7.12 11.50
CA CYS A 24 -2.90 6.05 12.46
C CYS A 24 -3.89 6.49 13.55
N CYS A 25 -3.62 7.64 14.18
CA CYS A 25 -4.51 8.20 15.20
C CYS A 25 -5.91 8.51 14.65
N LEU A 26 -5.99 9.06 13.43
CA LEU A 26 -7.25 9.32 12.75
C LEU A 26 -8.06 8.04 12.60
N MET A 27 -7.45 6.96 12.09
CA MET A 27 -8.16 5.70 11.89
C MET A 27 -8.62 5.07 13.21
N VAL A 28 -7.78 5.10 14.25
CA VAL A 28 -8.16 4.64 15.59
C VAL A 28 -9.35 5.43 16.13
N ALA A 29 -9.32 6.77 16.01
CA ALA A 29 -10.42 7.63 16.42
C ALA A 29 -11.71 7.34 15.62
N THR A 30 -11.59 7.13 14.31
CA THR A 30 -12.71 6.74 13.44
C THR A 30 -13.33 5.42 13.89
N LEU A 31 -12.54 4.39 14.18
CA LEU A 31 -13.06 3.11 14.67
C LEU A 31 -13.76 3.25 16.02
N ILE A 32 -13.12 3.93 16.99
CA ILE A 32 -13.72 4.14 18.32
C ILE A 32 -15.05 4.87 18.19
N TYR A 33 -15.08 5.95 17.40
CA TYR A 33 -16.30 6.72 17.15
C TYR A 33 -17.38 5.84 16.49
N THR A 34 -17.08 5.18 15.38
CA THR A 34 -18.06 4.36 14.65
C THR A 34 -18.57 3.20 15.50
N ILE A 35 -17.71 2.52 16.26
CA ILE A 35 -18.12 1.45 17.18
C ILE A 35 -19.03 2.00 18.29
N SER A 36 -18.71 3.18 18.84
CA SER A 36 -19.51 3.78 19.92
C SER A 36 -20.94 4.14 19.49
N ILE A 37 -21.13 4.59 18.25
CA ILE A 37 -22.44 5.05 17.75
C ILE A 37 -23.21 3.97 16.99
N ASN A 38 -22.51 2.99 16.41
CA ASN A 38 -23.09 2.02 15.49
C ASN A 38 -22.79 0.55 15.84
N GLY A 39 -22.11 0.29 16.97
CA GLY A 39 -21.72 -1.06 17.39
C GLY A 39 -20.69 -1.71 16.44
N LEU A 40 -20.44 -3.01 16.63
CA LEU A 40 -19.41 -3.76 15.90
C LEU A 40 -19.73 -3.97 14.40
N PRO A 41 -18.72 -4.09 13.53
CA PRO A 41 -18.91 -4.18 12.07
C PRO A 41 -19.42 -5.54 11.58
N PHE A 42 -19.45 -6.58 12.42
CA PHE A 42 -19.73 -7.96 12.03
C PHE A 42 -21.23 -8.21 11.86
N ARG A 43 -21.86 -7.55 10.88
CA ARG A 43 -23.29 -7.66 10.58
C ARG A 43 -23.53 -7.77 9.08
N MET A 44 -24.31 -8.76 8.67
CA MET A 44 -24.61 -9.02 7.25
C MET A 44 -25.33 -7.85 6.58
N GLU A 45 -26.14 -7.10 7.33
CA GLU A 45 -26.87 -5.91 6.84
C GLU A 45 -25.95 -4.80 6.33
N LEU A 46 -24.68 -4.77 6.77
CA LEU A 46 -23.70 -3.78 6.31
C LEU A 46 -23.10 -4.14 4.95
N LEU A 47 -23.19 -5.41 4.52
CA LEU A 47 -22.60 -5.93 3.28
C LEU A 47 -23.49 -5.65 2.06
N THR A 48 -23.85 -4.39 1.85
CA THR A 48 -24.49 -3.95 0.60
C THR A 48 -23.59 -4.21 -0.61
N PRO A 49 -24.11 -4.28 -1.85
CA PRO A 49 -23.29 -4.53 -3.03
C PRO A 49 -22.09 -3.58 -3.16
N TRP A 50 -22.30 -2.30 -2.87
CA TRP A 50 -21.23 -1.31 -2.86
C TRP A 50 -20.26 -1.49 -1.69
N MET A 51 -20.72 -1.89 -0.49
CA MET A 51 -19.79 -2.20 0.61
C MET A 51 -18.87 -3.36 0.23
N VAL A 52 -19.43 -4.42 -0.35
CA VAL A 52 -18.65 -5.58 -0.82
C VAL A 52 -17.64 -5.15 -1.88
N ALA A 53 -18.04 -4.35 -2.86
CA ALA A 53 -17.12 -3.83 -3.87
C ALA A 53 -15.99 -3.00 -3.25
N THR A 54 -16.28 -2.13 -2.29
CA THR A 54 -15.27 -1.35 -1.55
C THR A 54 -14.33 -2.25 -0.74
N LEU A 55 -14.84 -3.31 -0.11
CA LEU A 55 -14.00 -4.27 0.63
C LEU A 55 -13.09 -5.05 -0.31
N VAL A 56 -13.57 -5.47 -1.48
CA VAL A 56 -12.75 -6.12 -2.51
C VAL A 56 -11.62 -5.16 -2.95
N ASP A 57 -11.96 -3.91 -3.24
CA ASP A 57 -10.99 -2.87 -3.62
C ASP A 57 -9.92 -2.68 -2.53
N PHE A 58 -10.38 -2.53 -1.28
CA PHE A 58 -9.56 -2.39 -0.11
C PHE A 58 -8.56 -3.53 0.06
N TYR A 59 -9.03 -4.79 0.03
CA TYR A 59 -8.15 -5.93 0.23
C TYR A 59 -7.16 -6.13 -0.91
N ILE A 60 -7.51 -5.78 -2.15
CA ILE A 60 -6.53 -5.79 -3.24
C ILE A 60 -5.42 -4.77 -2.98
N ASN A 61 -5.75 -3.58 -2.46
CA ASN A 61 -4.75 -2.59 -2.05
C ASN A 61 -3.92 -3.00 -0.83
N ILE A 62 -4.40 -3.95 -0.02
CA ILE A 62 -3.63 -4.55 1.09
C ILE A 62 -2.56 -5.52 0.58
N VAL A 63 -2.77 -6.20 -0.56
CA VAL A 63 -1.84 -7.21 -1.09
C VAL A 63 -0.40 -6.68 -1.27
N PRO A 64 -0.15 -5.52 -1.91
CA PRO A 64 1.19 -4.95 -2.02
C PRO A 64 1.88 -4.76 -0.67
N PHE A 65 1.15 -4.28 0.35
CA PHE A 65 1.68 -4.10 1.70
C PHE A 65 2.00 -5.44 2.36
N ALA A 66 1.14 -6.45 2.23
CA ALA A 66 1.38 -7.78 2.78
C ALA A 66 2.63 -8.44 2.15
N VAL A 67 2.80 -8.30 0.83
CA VAL A 67 4.00 -8.76 0.11
C VAL A 67 5.25 -8.01 0.57
N TRP A 68 5.16 -6.68 0.70
CA TRP A 68 6.26 -5.86 1.18
C TRP A 68 6.67 -6.21 2.62
N ILE A 69 5.72 -6.31 3.55
CA ILE A 69 5.98 -6.72 4.94
C ILE A 69 6.63 -8.10 4.98
N SER A 70 6.13 -9.05 4.19
CA SER A 70 6.70 -10.41 4.13
C SER A 70 8.13 -10.43 3.62
N TYR A 71 8.49 -9.51 2.73
CA TYR A 71 9.87 -9.31 2.25
C TYR A 71 10.74 -8.57 3.29
N LYS A 72 10.18 -7.59 4.00
CA LYS A 72 10.90 -6.72 4.94
C LYS A 72 11.16 -7.40 6.30
N GLU A 73 10.33 -8.36 6.70
CA GLU A 73 10.48 -9.11 7.96
C GLU A 73 11.48 -10.27 7.81
N SER A 74 12.42 -10.38 8.74
CA SER A 74 13.49 -11.40 8.70
C SER A 74 12.99 -12.82 9.03
N SER A 75 11.93 -12.92 9.85
CA SER A 75 11.33 -14.17 10.29
C SER A 75 9.93 -14.37 9.73
N TRP A 76 9.65 -15.57 9.22
CA TRP A 76 8.35 -15.91 8.63
C TRP A 76 7.20 -15.83 9.65
N ILE A 77 7.50 -16.07 10.95
CA ILE A 77 6.52 -15.93 12.04
C ILE A 77 6.13 -14.46 12.22
N SER A 78 7.11 -13.55 12.29
CA SER A 78 6.85 -12.10 12.39
C SER A 78 6.08 -11.60 11.17
N ALA A 79 6.52 -12.00 9.97
CA ALA A 79 5.82 -11.68 8.72
C ALA A 79 4.34 -12.11 8.76
N THR A 80 4.09 -13.35 9.18
CA THR A 80 2.73 -13.91 9.26
C THR A 80 1.89 -13.14 10.29
N LEU A 81 2.44 -12.83 11.46
CA LEU A 81 1.75 -12.05 12.49
C LEU A 81 1.39 -10.65 11.98
N TRP A 82 2.32 -9.96 11.33
CA TRP A 82 2.06 -8.64 10.74
C TRP A 82 1.02 -8.67 9.64
N VAL A 83 1.04 -9.69 8.77
CA VAL A 83 0.03 -9.86 7.71
C VAL A 83 -1.35 -10.13 8.30
N ILE A 84 -1.46 -10.97 9.34
CA ILE A 84 -2.73 -11.20 10.04
C ILE A 84 -3.24 -9.89 10.64
N LEU A 85 -2.38 -9.14 11.32
CA LEU A 85 -2.74 -7.83 11.87
C LEU A 85 -3.21 -6.87 10.77
N LEU A 86 -2.50 -6.82 9.65
CA LEU A 86 -2.83 -5.97 8.51
C LEU A 86 -4.21 -6.31 7.92
N ILE A 87 -4.55 -7.59 7.80
CA ILE A 87 -5.87 -8.02 7.30
C ILE A 87 -6.99 -7.65 8.29
N CYS A 88 -6.72 -7.73 9.60
CA CYS A 88 -7.69 -7.46 10.65
C CYS A 88 -7.90 -5.96 10.92
N PHE A 89 -6.85 -5.15 10.85
CA PHE A 89 -6.83 -3.76 11.32
C PHE A 89 -6.51 -2.74 10.22
N GLY A 90 -6.22 -3.20 9.00
CA GLY A 90 -6.10 -2.33 7.83
C GLY A 90 -5.02 -1.27 7.97
N SER A 91 -5.40 -0.02 7.67
CA SER A 91 -4.50 1.12 7.63
C SER A 91 -3.87 1.50 8.97
N ILE A 92 -4.42 1.07 10.11
CA ILE A 92 -3.75 1.23 11.42
C ILE A 92 -2.40 0.52 11.40
N ILE A 93 -2.38 -0.70 10.85
CA ILE A 93 -1.16 -1.50 10.76
C ILE A 93 -0.26 -0.98 9.65
N THR A 94 -0.81 -0.61 8.49
CA THR A 94 -0.02 0.02 7.41
C THR A 94 0.74 1.25 7.91
N SER A 95 0.02 2.20 8.52
CA SER A 95 0.59 3.45 9.00
C SER A 95 1.50 3.26 10.21
N GLY A 96 1.10 2.44 11.18
CA GLY A 96 1.92 2.09 12.34
C GLY A 96 3.23 1.40 11.97
N TYR A 97 3.17 0.44 11.04
CA TYR A 97 4.35 -0.25 10.53
C TYR A 97 5.29 0.73 9.80
N LEU A 98 4.76 1.61 8.94
CA LEU A 98 5.56 2.65 8.29
C LEU A 98 6.25 3.57 9.30
N VAL A 99 5.55 4.05 10.34
CA VAL A 99 6.15 4.85 11.42
C VAL A 99 7.30 4.09 12.09
N ILE A 100 7.10 2.82 12.44
CA ILE A 100 8.13 1.97 13.06
C ILE A 100 9.36 1.89 12.14
N GLN A 101 9.17 1.67 10.84
CA GLN A 101 10.29 1.57 9.90
C GLN A 101 11.02 2.91 9.72
N PHE A 102 10.30 4.03 9.64
CA PHE A 102 10.92 5.34 9.61
C PHE A 102 11.67 5.66 10.90
N LEU A 103 11.24 5.17 12.07
CA LEU A 103 11.94 5.36 13.34
C LEU A 103 13.25 4.56 13.43
N LYS A 104 13.35 3.41 12.74
CA LYS A 104 14.56 2.57 12.71
C LYS A 104 15.68 3.15 11.85
N LEU A 105 15.39 4.10 10.95
CA LEU A 105 16.41 4.72 10.10
C LEU A 105 17.52 5.40 10.91
N SER A 106 18.76 5.08 10.56
CA SER A 106 19.92 5.79 11.10
C SER A 106 19.98 7.24 10.58
N PRO A 107 20.71 8.14 11.28
CA PRO A 107 20.90 9.50 10.81
C PRO A 107 21.59 9.58 9.44
N GLN A 108 22.44 8.63 9.07
CA GLN A 108 23.08 8.60 7.75
C GLN A 108 22.09 8.22 6.63
N GLU A 109 21.30 7.16 6.84
CA GLU A 109 20.31 6.66 5.86
C GLU A 109 19.19 7.69 5.61
N SER A 110 18.80 8.40 6.66
CA SER A 110 17.82 9.50 6.61
C SER A 110 18.21 10.62 5.63
N LEU A 111 19.51 10.81 5.38
CA LEU A 111 20.02 11.90 4.54
C LEU A 111 20.26 11.51 3.08
N GLN A 112 20.38 10.22 2.78
CA GLN A 112 20.76 9.76 1.45
C GLN A 112 19.51 9.43 0.62
N ASP A 113 18.77 8.40 1.01
CA ASP A 113 17.47 8.05 0.42
C ASP A 113 16.60 7.32 1.48
N PRO A 114 15.86 8.06 2.31
CA PRO A 114 15.14 7.46 3.44
C PRO A 114 14.06 6.48 3.01
N ILE A 115 13.43 6.70 1.86
CA ILE A 115 12.35 5.83 1.37
C ILE A 115 12.96 4.52 0.83
N TYR A 116 14.09 4.58 0.13
CA TYR A 116 14.84 3.40 -0.28
C TYR A 116 15.16 2.47 0.89
N HIS A 117 15.74 3.02 1.96
CA HIS A 117 16.11 2.25 3.15
C HIS A 117 14.90 1.71 3.92
N VAL A 118 13.77 2.44 3.94
CA VAL A 118 12.53 1.91 4.51
C VAL A 118 11.99 0.73 3.71
N LEU A 119 12.02 0.82 2.37
CA LEU A 119 11.45 -0.20 1.49
C LEU A 119 12.27 -1.50 1.47
N LEU A 120 13.60 -1.40 1.44
CA LEU A 120 14.49 -2.55 1.33
C LEU A 120 14.80 -3.19 2.68
N HIS A 121 14.89 -4.51 2.72
CA HIS A 121 15.34 -5.23 3.91
C HIS A 121 16.80 -4.88 4.24
N ASP A 122 17.08 -4.42 5.47
CA ASP A 122 18.45 -4.10 5.92
C ASP A 122 19.25 -5.39 6.16
N THR A 123 20.33 -5.51 5.38
CA THR A 123 21.47 -6.44 5.46
C THR A 123 21.27 -7.97 5.40
N ASN A 124 22.07 -8.55 4.50
CA ASN A 124 22.70 -9.87 4.54
C ASN A 124 21.81 -11.11 4.51
N LYS A 125 20.95 -11.18 3.50
CA LYS A 125 20.55 -12.47 2.94
C LYS A 125 21.15 -12.65 1.56
N ASP A 126 22.35 -13.20 1.55
CA ASP A 126 22.82 -14.08 0.50
C ASP A 126 21.99 -15.38 0.61
N ASP A 127 20.69 -15.30 0.29
CA ASP A 127 19.78 -16.44 0.38
C ASP A 127 18.96 -16.52 -0.89
N THR A 128 19.51 -17.28 -1.83
CA THR A 128 18.83 -18.36 -2.54
C THR A 128 17.33 -18.12 -2.72
N GLN A 129 16.98 -17.35 -3.75
CA GLN A 129 15.65 -17.41 -4.38
C GLN A 129 15.24 -18.89 -4.46
N PRO A 130 14.06 -19.28 -3.93
CA PRO A 130 13.61 -20.65 -4.08
C PRO A 130 13.58 -20.95 -5.57
N LYS A 131 14.34 -21.97 -6.00
CA LYS A 131 14.32 -22.52 -7.36
C LYS A 131 12.95 -23.17 -7.62
N GLY A 132 11.89 -22.38 -7.60
CA GLY A 132 10.59 -22.75 -8.14
C GLY A 132 10.69 -22.82 -9.65
N LYS A 133 9.89 -23.69 -10.27
CA LYS A 133 9.81 -23.80 -11.74
C LYS A 133 9.39 -22.48 -12.44
N HIS A 134 8.84 -21.52 -11.69
CA HIS A 134 8.29 -20.27 -12.21
C HIS A 134 8.98 -19.06 -11.58
N SER A 135 9.26 -18.06 -12.40
CA SER A 135 9.85 -16.79 -11.97
C SER A 135 8.92 -16.04 -11.00
N PRO A 136 9.41 -15.52 -9.87
CA PRO A 136 8.61 -14.74 -8.92
C PRO A 136 8.01 -13.48 -9.56
N VAL A 137 8.71 -12.88 -10.53
CA VAL A 137 8.25 -11.72 -11.29
C VAL A 137 7.04 -12.11 -12.15
N VAL A 138 7.08 -13.27 -12.79
CA VAL A 138 5.96 -13.77 -13.61
C VAL A 138 4.74 -14.06 -12.73
N ILE A 139 4.94 -14.71 -11.57
CA ILE A 139 3.86 -14.97 -10.60
C ILE A 139 3.22 -13.65 -10.16
N ALA A 140 4.03 -12.65 -9.79
CA ALA A 140 3.53 -11.35 -9.37
C ALA A 140 2.75 -10.64 -10.49
N ARG A 141 3.23 -10.68 -11.74
CA ARG A 141 2.50 -10.12 -12.89
C ARG A 141 1.13 -10.76 -13.04
N THR A 142 1.09 -12.09 -13.06
CA THR A 142 -0.17 -12.84 -13.19
C THR A 142 -1.11 -12.51 -12.05
N LEU A 143 -0.61 -12.47 -10.80
CA LEU A 143 -1.42 -12.12 -9.63
C LEU A 143 -2.06 -10.74 -9.78
N PHE A 144 -1.27 -9.69 -10.03
CA PHE A 144 -1.81 -8.32 -10.11
C PHE A 144 -2.70 -8.11 -11.34
N ILE A 145 -2.47 -8.81 -12.46
CA ILE A 145 -3.40 -8.82 -13.59
C ILE A 145 -4.75 -9.41 -13.18
N VAL A 146 -4.73 -10.60 -12.54
CA VAL A 146 -5.96 -11.27 -12.10
C VAL A 146 -6.72 -10.42 -11.07
N LEU A 147 -6.02 -9.82 -10.10
CA LEU A 147 -6.64 -8.94 -9.10
C LEU A 147 -7.24 -7.68 -9.75
N GLY A 148 -6.54 -7.05 -10.71
CA GLY A 148 -7.07 -5.91 -11.46
C GLY A 148 -8.33 -6.27 -12.27
N CYS A 149 -8.33 -7.44 -12.93
CA CYS A 149 -9.49 -7.94 -13.66
C CYS A 149 -10.66 -8.27 -12.72
N LEU A 150 -10.38 -8.86 -11.55
CA LEU A 150 -11.38 -9.13 -10.51
C LEU A 150 -12.05 -7.84 -10.04
N MET A 151 -11.27 -6.79 -9.76
CA MET A 151 -11.82 -5.50 -9.36
C MET A 151 -12.64 -4.86 -10.47
N LEU A 152 -12.14 -4.88 -11.71
CA LEU A 152 -12.87 -4.36 -12.86
C LEU A 152 -14.21 -5.08 -13.06
N GLY A 153 -14.22 -6.42 -12.98
CA GLY A 153 -15.44 -7.22 -13.05
C GLY A 153 -16.40 -6.91 -11.90
N THR A 154 -15.88 -6.72 -10.68
CA THR A 154 -16.67 -6.33 -9.51
C THR A 154 -17.34 -4.97 -9.71
N LEU A 155 -16.61 -3.96 -10.21
CA LEU A 155 -17.20 -2.65 -10.50
C LEU A 155 -18.25 -2.71 -11.60
N ILE A 156 -17.98 -3.39 -12.72
CA ILE A 156 -18.94 -3.52 -13.81
C ILE A 156 -20.21 -4.21 -13.30
N TYR A 157 -20.06 -5.32 -12.57
CA TYR A 157 -21.19 -6.05 -12.01
C TYR A 157 -22.03 -5.17 -11.07
N THR A 158 -21.39 -4.47 -10.12
CA THR A 158 -22.10 -3.63 -9.15
C THR A 158 -22.73 -2.40 -9.82
N LEU A 159 -22.07 -1.79 -10.81
CA LEU A 159 -22.64 -0.68 -11.59
C LEU A 159 -23.88 -1.12 -12.38
N LEU A 160 -23.86 -2.31 -12.97
CA LEU A 160 -24.99 -2.82 -13.75
C LEU A 160 -26.16 -3.27 -12.89
N THR A 161 -25.89 -3.83 -11.71
CA THR A 161 -26.93 -4.39 -10.83
C THR A 161 -27.47 -3.38 -9.82
N ASP A 162 -26.62 -2.52 -9.27
CA ASP A 162 -26.96 -1.61 -8.17
C ASP A 162 -26.93 -0.13 -8.59
N GLY A 163 -26.45 0.19 -9.80
CA GLY A 163 -26.38 1.54 -10.34
C GLY A 163 -25.17 2.34 -9.81
N SER A 164 -25.28 3.66 -9.80
CA SER A 164 -24.16 4.55 -9.43
C SER A 164 -23.76 4.46 -7.95
N PRO A 165 -22.45 4.50 -7.62
CA PRO A 165 -21.97 4.56 -6.23
C PRO A 165 -22.19 5.92 -5.57
N PHE A 166 -22.47 6.98 -6.34
CA PHE A 166 -22.54 8.35 -5.84
C PHE A 166 -23.92 8.68 -5.27
N ARG A 167 -24.28 7.99 -4.18
CA ARG A 167 -25.55 8.16 -3.45
C ARG A 167 -25.29 8.28 -1.96
N LYS A 168 -25.91 9.27 -1.32
CA LYS A 168 -25.73 9.52 0.12
C LYS A 168 -26.17 8.36 1.00
N GLU A 169 -27.15 7.60 0.55
CA GLU A 169 -27.70 6.42 1.26
C GLU A 169 -26.65 5.32 1.49
N LEU A 170 -25.64 5.24 0.61
CA LEU A 170 -24.56 4.26 0.74
C LEU A 170 -23.53 4.66 1.81
N LEU A 171 -23.46 5.94 2.19
CA LEU A 171 -22.52 6.47 3.18
C LEU A 171 -22.99 6.22 4.62
N THR A 172 -23.23 4.96 4.94
CA THR A 172 -23.45 4.51 6.31
C THR A 172 -22.21 4.79 7.19
N PRO A 173 -22.34 4.80 8.53
CA PRO A 173 -21.18 5.01 9.40
C PRO A 173 -20.03 4.04 9.13
N TRP A 174 -20.36 2.76 8.89
CA TRP A 174 -19.35 1.74 8.56
C TRP A 174 -18.78 1.91 7.16
N MET A 175 -19.59 2.25 6.14
CA MET A 175 -19.05 2.55 4.80
C MET A 175 -18.06 3.71 4.87
N THR A 176 -18.42 4.76 5.62
CA THR A 176 -17.56 5.94 5.80
C THR A 176 -16.24 5.56 6.48
N ALA A 177 -16.29 4.74 7.53
CA ALA A 177 -15.08 4.24 8.19
C ALA A 177 -14.20 3.41 7.25
N THR A 178 -14.79 2.51 6.45
CA THR A 178 -14.08 1.70 5.46
C THR A 178 -13.45 2.55 4.36
N LEU A 179 -14.13 3.60 3.90
CA LEU A 179 -13.57 4.55 2.94
C LEU A 179 -12.39 5.33 3.53
N ILE A 180 -12.49 5.78 4.79
CA ILE A 180 -11.36 6.44 5.47
C ILE A 180 -10.17 5.48 5.53
N ASP A 181 -10.39 4.23 5.96
CA ASP A 181 -9.36 3.19 6.01
C ASP A 181 -8.68 2.98 4.65
N PHE A 182 -9.50 2.81 3.61
CA PHE A 182 -9.08 2.67 2.23
C PHE A 182 -8.21 3.85 1.77
N TYR A 183 -8.65 5.08 1.97
CA TYR A 183 -7.91 6.26 1.50
C TYR A 183 -6.61 6.48 2.27
N ILE A 184 -6.51 6.08 3.53
CA ILE A 184 -5.23 6.10 4.25
C ILE A 184 -4.21 5.17 3.57
N ASN A 185 -4.63 3.97 3.16
CA ASN A 185 -3.77 3.07 2.38
C ASN A 185 -3.43 3.66 1.00
N VAL A 186 -4.37 4.35 0.33
CA VAL A 186 -4.09 5.08 -0.91
C VAL A 186 -3.06 6.19 -0.71
N VAL A 187 -3.05 6.88 0.42
CA VAL A 187 -1.99 7.86 0.75
C VAL A 187 -0.63 7.17 0.85
N ALA A 188 -0.54 6.03 1.53
CA ALA A 188 0.71 5.27 1.61
C ALA A 188 1.21 4.81 0.23
N LEU A 189 0.31 4.31 -0.63
CA LEU A 189 0.64 3.97 -2.02
C LEU A 189 1.06 5.21 -2.82
N SER A 190 0.40 6.35 -2.62
CA SER A 190 0.71 7.60 -3.31
C SER A 190 2.10 8.12 -2.94
N VAL A 191 2.51 7.99 -1.68
CA VAL A 191 3.88 8.32 -1.24
C VAL A 191 4.90 7.45 -1.98
N TRP A 192 4.63 6.14 -2.11
CA TRP A 192 5.49 5.23 -2.87
C TRP A 192 5.55 5.58 -4.37
N VAL A 193 4.41 5.86 -5.00
CA VAL A 193 4.35 6.28 -6.42
C VAL A 193 5.09 7.60 -6.63
N ALA A 194 4.91 8.59 -5.75
CA ALA A 194 5.59 9.88 -5.83
C ALA A 194 7.11 9.75 -5.67
N TYR A 195 7.57 8.82 -4.82
CA TYR A 195 8.98 8.49 -4.70
C TYR A 195 9.52 7.83 -5.97
N LYS A 196 8.72 6.97 -6.60
CA LYS A 196 9.14 6.13 -7.71
C LYS A 196 9.17 6.84 -9.05
N GLU A 197 8.23 7.75 -9.29
CA GLU A 197 8.12 8.51 -10.53
C GLU A 197 9.14 9.65 -10.57
N SER A 198 10.00 9.66 -11.60
CA SER A 198 11.00 10.72 -11.78
C SER A 198 10.40 12.07 -12.19
N ASN A 199 9.19 12.05 -12.76
CA ASN A 199 8.48 13.24 -13.21
C ASN A 199 7.25 13.52 -12.33
N TRP A 200 7.20 14.72 -11.76
CA TRP A 200 6.08 15.17 -10.90
C TRP A 200 4.73 15.11 -11.62
N ILE A 201 4.67 15.37 -12.94
CA ILE A 201 3.41 15.31 -13.70
C ILE A 201 2.91 13.87 -13.81
N SER A 202 3.83 12.93 -14.02
CA SER A 202 3.51 11.49 -14.04
C SER A 202 3.03 11.02 -12.67
N ALA A 203 3.74 11.40 -11.60
CA ALA A 203 3.33 11.12 -10.22
C ALA A 203 1.92 11.65 -9.94
N PHE A 204 1.66 12.91 -10.28
CA PHE A 204 0.37 13.55 -10.09
C PHE A 204 -0.76 12.82 -10.84
N PHE A 205 -0.51 12.45 -12.09
CA PHE A 205 -1.47 11.69 -12.89
C PHE A 205 -1.78 10.32 -12.27
N TRP A 206 -0.77 9.57 -11.84
CA TRP A 206 -0.96 8.29 -11.17
C TRP A 206 -1.69 8.41 -9.83
N ILE A 207 -1.40 9.45 -9.05
CA ILE A 207 -2.09 9.70 -7.78
C ILE A 207 -3.57 10.00 -8.02
N ILE A 208 -3.91 10.80 -9.03
CA ILE A 208 -5.31 11.02 -9.42
C ILE A 208 -5.97 9.69 -9.79
N LEU A 209 -5.31 8.86 -10.60
CA LEU A 209 -5.85 7.55 -10.97
C LEU A 209 -6.03 6.62 -9.76
N LEU A 210 -5.14 6.68 -8.76
CA LEU A 210 -5.28 5.90 -7.52
C LEU A 210 -6.50 6.34 -6.72
N ILE A 211 -6.73 7.66 -6.62
CA ILE A 211 -7.89 8.22 -5.93
C ILE A 211 -9.19 7.86 -6.66
N CYS A 212 -9.20 7.90 -8.00
CA CYS A 212 -10.42 7.69 -8.78
C CYS A 212 -10.78 6.21 -8.99
N PHE A 213 -9.79 5.35 -9.20
CA PHE A 213 -10.00 3.94 -9.61
C PHE A 213 -9.43 2.91 -8.62
N GLY A 214 -8.86 3.37 -7.51
CA GLY A 214 -8.43 2.50 -6.43
C GLY A 214 -7.44 1.43 -6.88
N SER A 215 -7.73 0.19 -6.50
CA SER A 215 -6.88 -0.97 -6.74
C SER A 215 -6.69 -1.36 -8.19
N ILE A 216 -7.57 -0.94 -9.12
CA ILE A 216 -7.33 -1.14 -10.56
C ILE A 216 -6.06 -0.40 -10.95
N THR A 217 -5.92 0.85 -10.51
CA THR A 217 -4.72 1.65 -10.75
C THR A 217 -3.52 1.07 -10.03
N THR A 218 -3.66 0.64 -8.77
CA THR A 218 -2.57 -0.01 -8.03
C THR A 218 -2.03 -1.23 -8.79
N CYS A 219 -2.93 -2.10 -9.27
CA CYS A 219 -2.57 -3.27 -10.07
C CYS A 219 -1.90 -2.87 -11.38
N ALA A 220 -2.48 -1.93 -12.13
CA ALA A 220 -1.92 -1.46 -13.40
C ALA A 220 -0.52 -0.86 -13.21
N TYR A 221 -0.32 -0.07 -12.16
CA TYR A 221 0.97 0.53 -11.83
C TYR A 221 2.01 -0.53 -11.48
N ILE A 222 1.67 -1.48 -10.60
CA ILE A 222 2.57 -2.57 -10.23
C ILE A 222 2.89 -3.45 -11.46
N VAL A 223 1.93 -3.77 -12.32
CA VAL A 223 2.16 -4.52 -13.54
C VAL A 223 3.07 -3.76 -14.51
N LYS A 224 2.84 -2.46 -14.74
CA LYS A 224 3.74 -1.58 -15.53
C LYS A 224 5.18 -1.71 -15.05
N GLU A 225 5.37 -1.70 -13.73
CA GLU A 225 6.69 -1.75 -13.12
C GLU A 225 7.31 -3.13 -13.15
N LEU A 226 6.50 -4.19 -12.97
CA LEU A 226 6.95 -5.56 -13.13
C LEU A 226 7.35 -5.88 -14.57
N LEU A 227 6.70 -5.28 -15.58
CA LEU A 227 7.03 -5.50 -17.00
C LEU A 227 8.41 -4.97 -17.39
N GLN A 228 8.97 -4.03 -16.63
CA GLN A 228 10.32 -3.52 -16.83
C GLN A 228 11.41 -4.47 -16.30
N LEU A 229 11.03 -5.48 -15.51
CA LEU A 229 11.95 -6.47 -14.95
C LEU A 229 12.09 -7.68 -15.88
N THR A 230 13.23 -8.35 -15.86
CA THR A 230 13.41 -9.67 -16.49
C THR A 230 12.88 -10.76 -15.58
N SER A 231 12.52 -11.92 -16.12
CA SER A 231 12.05 -13.07 -15.31
C SER A 231 13.10 -13.58 -14.32
N GLN A 232 14.38 -13.26 -14.50
CA GLN A 232 15.45 -13.65 -13.60
C GLN A 232 15.71 -12.62 -12.50
N ASP A 233 15.13 -11.42 -12.62
CA ASP A 233 15.37 -10.33 -11.70
C ASP A 233 14.67 -10.59 -10.35
N PRO A 234 15.26 -10.18 -9.23
CA PRO A 234 14.61 -10.32 -7.94
C PRO A 234 13.41 -9.36 -7.81
N LEU A 235 12.32 -9.87 -7.23
CA LEU A 235 11.03 -9.16 -7.14
C LEU A 235 11.10 -7.82 -6.38
N TYR A 236 12.01 -7.70 -5.40
CA TYR A 236 12.13 -6.47 -4.61
C TYR A 236 12.58 -5.25 -5.43
N LEU A 237 13.16 -5.45 -6.63
CA LEU A 237 13.52 -4.34 -7.54
C LEU A 237 12.30 -3.54 -7.99
N VAL A 238 11.10 -4.12 -7.89
CA VAL A 238 9.87 -3.38 -8.14
C VAL A 238 9.62 -2.28 -7.10
N LEU A 239 10.19 -2.36 -5.90
CA LEU A 239 9.97 -1.36 -4.86
C LEU A 239 10.76 -0.06 -5.12
N VAL A 240 11.92 -0.16 -5.76
CA VAL A 240 12.89 0.94 -5.89
C VAL A 240 12.78 1.68 -7.23
N THR A 241 13.36 2.89 -7.25
CA THR A 241 13.47 3.74 -8.45
C THR A 241 14.35 3.08 -9.52
N HIS A 242 14.14 3.48 -10.77
CA HIS A 242 14.91 2.96 -11.91
C HIS A 242 16.41 3.25 -11.79
N ASP A 243 16.80 4.40 -11.22
CA ASP A 243 18.22 4.75 -11.03
C ASP A 243 18.90 3.85 -9.99
N ASN A 244 18.17 3.50 -8.92
CA ASN A 244 18.66 2.57 -7.90
C ASN A 244 18.73 1.12 -8.42
N ARG A 245 17.91 0.73 -9.41
CA ARG A 245 18.00 -0.60 -10.05
C ARG A 245 19.31 -0.83 -10.80
N LYS A 246 19.94 0.22 -11.34
CA LYS A 246 21.20 0.10 -12.11
C LYS A 246 22.44 -0.05 -11.22
N GLN A 247 22.30 0.18 -9.92
CA GLN A 247 23.39 0.16 -8.94
C GLN A 247 23.46 -1.17 -8.15
N VAL A 248 22.47 -2.05 -8.34
CA VAL A 248 22.36 -3.39 -7.75
C VAL A 248 22.70 -4.42 -8.81
#